data_AF-A0A0R1SDA8-F1
#
_entry.id   AF-A0A0R1SDA8-F1
#
_cell.length_a   1.000
_cell.length_b   1.000
_cell.length_c   1.000
_cell.angle_alpha   90.00
_cell.angle_beta   90.00
_cell.angle_gamma   90.00
#
_symmetry.space_group_name_H-M   'P 1'
#
loop_
_entity.id
_entity.type
_entity.pdbx_description
1 polymer ?
#
loop_
_entity_poly.entity_id
_entity_poly.type
_entity_poly.pdbx_seq_one_letter_code
_entity_poly.pdbx_strand_id
1 'polypeptide(L)'
;MKAITYQGITFTTYQQAADFIGISKVGFSKRFQKYKAGIYSLDNLFKSCHPNKKEISYHGKKFNSYVEAAKYIGSTPETFGRRHKQYENGEISLDKLFRRTKYTPYELPAYHGRKFTIKKEAASFLKISQTALTRRLKYYHSGKYDLDDLFSKTPNEIRNRHAKKTPLQFADQTFDTYQQAADYVGISQPAFSNRMKKYYLGSYAFNQVFEAPKHTHGNVIKYKDHTFYTYKAASEFIGISYNSFSKRLKKYKSDAITLDELFAKPDVFRTNQNKFG
;
A
#
# COMPACT_ATOMS: atom_id res chain seq x y z
N MET A 1 -33.76 -23.96 25.20
CA MET A 1 -33.06 -25.23 24.95
C MET A 1 -33.81 -26.32 25.71
N LYS A 2 -33.96 -27.53 25.16
CA LYS A 2 -34.45 -28.67 25.97
C LYS A 2 -33.38 -28.99 27.03
N ALA A 3 -33.79 -29.34 28.25
CA ALA A 3 -32.86 -29.69 29.30
C ALA A 3 -31.89 -30.77 28.82
N ILE A 4 -30.61 -30.63 29.17
CA ILE A 4 -29.55 -31.55 28.77
C ILE A 4 -28.79 -31.98 30.00
N THR A 5 -28.56 -33.28 30.14
CA THR A 5 -27.85 -33.84 31.29
C THR A 5 -26.45 -34.25 30.85
N TYR A 6 -25.44 -33.80 31.59
CA TYR A 6 -24.05 -34.16 31.38
C TYR A 6 -23.40 -34.44 32.73
N GLN A 7 -22.76 -35.60 32.87
CA GLN A 7 -22.13 -36.05 34.13
C GLN A 7 -23.04 -35.93 35.36
N GLY A 8 -24.32 -36.29 35.21
CA GLY A 8 -25.32 -36.22 36.29
C GLY A 8 -25.88 -34.83 36.59
N ILE A 9 -25.40 -33.77 35.93
CA ILE A 9 -25.89 -32.41 36.09
C ILE A 9 -26.85 -32.06 34.96
N THR A 10 -28.05 -31.59 35.29
CA THR A 10 -29.05 -31.17 34.32
C THR A 10 -29.02 -29.65 34.11
N PHE A 11 -28.75 -29.23 32.88
CA PHE A 11 -28.70 -27.83 32.48
C PHE A 11 -30.00 -27.45 31.78
N THR A 12 -30.73 -26.48 32.32
CA THR A 12 -32.01 -26.01 31.73
C THR A 12 -31.83 -24.79 30.84
N THR A 13 -30.70 -24.07 30.97
CA THR A 13 -30.39 -22.89 30.17
C THR A 13 -29.02 -22.97 29.49
N TYR A 14 -28.86 -22.25 28.38
CA TYR A 14 -27.55 -22.11 27.74
C TYR A 14 -26.52 -21.42 28.63
N GLN A 15 -26.96 -20.52 29.51
CA GLN A 15 -26.06 -19.80 30.40
C GLN A 15 -25.42 -20.76 31.40
N GLN A 16 -26.23 -21.58 32.09
CA GLN A 16 -25.73 -22.58 33.04
C GLN A 16 -24.73 -23.54 32.39
N ALA A 17 -25.02 -24.05 31.20
CA ALA A 17 -24.12 -24.97 30.50
C ALA A 17 -22.84 -24.26 29.99
N ALA A 18 -22.96 -22.99 29.57
CA ALA A 18 -21.82 -22.18 29.17
C ALA A 18 -20.89 -21.87 30.35
N ASP A 19 -21.45 -21.55 31.51
CA ASP A 19 -20.72 -21.27 32.74
C ASP A 19 -19.98 -22.52 33.24
N PHE A 20 -20.64 -23.69 33.18
CA PHE A 20 -20.05 -24.97 33.56
C PHE A 20 -18.77 -25.29 32.79
N ILE A 21 -18.74 -25.04 31.47
CA ILE A 21 -17.55 -25.28 30.63
C ILE A 21 -16.70 -24.02 30.38
N GLY A 22 -17.10 -22.92 31.02
CA GLY A 22 -16.45 -21.62 31.01
C GLY A 22 -16.24 -21.00 29.62
N ILE A 23 -17.32 -20.92 28.84
CA ILE A 23 -17.40 -20.18 27.58
C ILE A 23 -18.54 -19.17 27.61
N SER A 24 -18.63 -18.30 26.60
CA SER A 24 -19.77 -17.38 26.49
C SER A 24 -21.05 -18.12 26.10
N LYS A 25 -22.21 -17.60 26.54
CA LYS A 25 -23.55 -18.09 26.13
C LYS A 25 -23.69 -18.22 24.61
N VAL A 26 -23.19 -17.25 23.86
CA VAL A 26 -23.19 -17.27 22.38
C VAL A 26 -22.31 -18.40 21.85
N GLY A 27 -21.13 -18.61 22.45
CA GLY A 27 -20.23 -19.71 22.13
C GLY A 27 -20.88 -21.07 22.35
N PHE A 28 -21.55 -21.26 23.50
CA PHE A 28 -22.27 -22.49 23.80
C PHE A 28 -23.45 -22.71 22.85
N SER A 29 -24.25 -21.68 22.59
CA SER A 29 -25.37 -21.74 21.64
C SER A 29 -24.92 -22.25 20.27
N LYS A 30 -23.80 -21.72 19.73
CA LYS A 30 -23.22 -22.19 18.46
C LYS A 30 -22.83 -23.66 18.50
N ARG A 31 -22.24 -24.15 19.60
CA ARG A 31 -21.90 -25.57 19.78
C ARG A 31 -23.15 -26.45 19.86
N PHE A 32 -24.15 -25.98 20.58
CA PHE A 32 -25.42 -26.70 20.74
C PHE A 32 -26.14 -26.88 19.40
N GLN A 33 -26.08 -25.90 18.49
CA GLN A 33 -26.61 -26.07 17.13
C GLN A 33 -25.86 -27.15 16.35
N LYS A 34 -24.53 -27.22 16.48
CA LYS A 34 -23.73 -28.29 15.86
C LYS A 34 -24.04 -29.67 16.46
N TYR A 35 -24.28 -29.74 17.76
CA TYR A 35 -24.73 -30.97 18.43
C TYR A 35 -26.09 -31.43 17.88
N LYS A 36 -27.06 -30.51 17.77
CA LYS A 36 -28.37 -30.81 17.17
C LYS A 36 -28.30 -31.27 15.72
N ALA A 37 -27.33 -30.78 14.96
CA ALA A 37 -27.07 -31.18 13.60
C ALA A 37 -26.28 -32.52 13.48
N GLY A 38 -26.00 -33.20 14.60
CA GLY A 38 -25.22 -34.45 14.61
C GLY A 38 -23.72 -34.28 14.37
N ILE A 39 -23.23 -33.04 14.27
CA ILE A 39 -21.82 -32.74 14.00
C ILE A 39 -20.98 -32.94 15.27
N TYR A 40 -21.54 -32.64 16.44
CA TYR A 40 -20.86 -32.81 17.74
C TYR A 40 -21.51 -33.92 18.54
N SER A 41 -20.68 -34.72 19.22
CA SER A 41 -21.12 -35.59 20.31
C SER A 41 -21.44 -34.79 21.58
N LEU A 42 -22.11 -35.43 22.55
CA LEU A 42 -22.41 -34.83 23.85
C LEU A 42 -21.13 -34.40 24.59
N ASP A 43 -20.09 -35.24 24.57
CA ASP A 43 -18.78 -34.87 25.13
C ASP A 43 -18.14 -33.69 24.41
N ASN A 44 -18.27 -33.60 23.09
CA ASN A 44 -17.74 -32.46 22.33
C ASN A 44 -18.53 -31.17 22.57
N LEU A 45 -19.82 -31.26 22.88
CA LEU A 45 -20.64 -30.13 23.31
C LEU A 45 -20.12 -29.56 24.65
N PHE A 46 -19.84 -30.43 25.61
CA PHE A 46 -19.36 -30.08 26.95
C PHE A 46 -17.83 -30.07 27.10
N LYS A 47 -17.08 -30.27 26.01
CA LYS A 47 -15.63 -30.21 26.03
C LYS A 47 -15.19 -28.83 26.50
N SER A 48 -14.56 -28.80 27.68
CA SER A 48 -14.02 -27.59 28.28
C SER A 48 -13.19 -26.87 27.23
N CYS A 49 -13.57 -25.62 26.95
CA CYS A 49 -12.80 -24.76 26.07
C CYS A 49 -11.91 -23.86 26.91
N HIS A 50 -11.28 -24.40 27.96
CA HIS A 50 -10.32 -23.67 28.75
C HIS A 50 -8.89 -23.88 28.23
N PRO A 51 -8.41 -23.07 27.28
CA PRO A 51 -6.99 -22.73 27.22
C PRO A 51 -6.61 -21.69 28.29
N ASN A 52 -7.55 -21.23 29.15
CA ASN A 52 -7.40 -20.03 29.99
C ASN A 52 -7.23 -20.27 31.50
N LYS A 53 -7.36 -21.52 31.98
CA LYS A 53 -6.97 -21.92 33.35
C LYS A 53 -5.60 -22.62 33.32
N LYS A 54 -4.63 -22.03 32.62
CA LYS A 54 -3.24 -22.44 32.82
C LYS A 54 -2.74 -21.63 34.00
N GLU A 55 -2.63 -22.31 35.14
CA GLU A 55 -1.89 -21.76 36.26
C GLU A 55 -0.48 -21.45 35.76
N ILE A 56 -0.09 -20.18 35.81
CA ILE A 56 1.24 -19.76 35.43
C ILE A 56 1.92 -19.17 36.65
N SER A 57 3.16 -19.57 36.89
CA SER A 57 3.96 -19.08 38.00
C SER A 57 5.09 -18.21 37.47
N TYR A 58 5.31 -17.06 38.10
CA TYR A 58 6.42 -16.16 37.79
C TYR A 58 6.97 -15.54 39.07
N HIS A 59 8.28 -15.71 39.33
CA HIS A 59 8.96 -15.29 40.56
C HIS A 59 8.18 -15.65 41.85
N GLY A 60 7.73 -16.91 41.98
CA GLY A 60 7.00 -17.40 43.14
C GLY A 60 5.53 -16.96 43.23
N LYS A 61 5.06 -16.07 42.34
CA LYS A 61 3.65 -15.68 42.26
C LYS A 61 2.90 -16.59 41.28
N LYS A 62 1.81 -17.19 41.75
CA LYS A 62 0.88 -17.99 40.95
C LYS A 62 -0.26 -17.13 40.43
N PHE A 63 -0.60 -17.28 39.16
CA PHE A 63 -1.72 -16.61 38.50
C PHE A 63 -2.72 -17.67 38.03
N ASN A 64 -3.98 -17.54 38.45
CA ASN A 64 -5.02 -18.53 38.16
C ASN A 64 -5.66 -18.34 36.77
N SER A 65 -5.32 -17.25 36.09
CA SER A 65 -5.80 -16.95 34.75
C SER A 65 -4.86 -16.02 33.98
N TYR A 66 -4.95 -16.03 32.65
CA TYR A 66 -4.28 -15.03 31.82
C TYR A 66 -4.75 -13.60 32.08
N VAL A 67 -5.99 -13.41 32.54
CA VAL A 67 -6.50 -12.07 32.89
C VAL A 67 -5.71 -11.49 34.06
N GLU A 68 -5.47 -12.32 35.08
CA GLU A 68 -4.70 -11.95 36.26
C GLU A 68 -3.23 -11.65 35.91
N ALA A 69 -2.61 -12.53 35.12
CA ALA A 69 -1.24 -12.36 34.65
C ALA A 69 -1.08 -11.12 33.74
N ALA A 70 -2.04 -10.89 32.84
CA ALA A 70 -2.06 -9.70 31.98
C ALA A 70 -2.19 -8.41 32.80
N LYS A 71 -3.06 -8.38 33.80
CA LYS A 71 -3.21 -7.24 34.72
C LYS A 71 -1.91 -6.95 35.46
N TYR A 72 -1.21 -7.98 35.93
CA TYR A 72 0.08 -7.83 36.64
C TYR A 72 1.16 -7.15 35.79
N ILE A 73 1.21 -7.43 34.49
CA ILE A 73 2.20 -6.85 33.57
C ILE A 73 1.70 -5.60 32.84
N GLY A 74 0.50 -5.13 33.14
CA GLY A 74 -0.12 -3.98 32.49
C GLY A 74 -0.39 -4.20 30.99
N SER A 75 -0.86 -5.39 30.62
CA SER A 75 -1.28 -5.71 29.24
C SER A 75 -2.73 -6.16 29.17
N THR A 76 -3.27 -6.31 27.97
CA THR A 76 -4.59 -6.95 27.77
C THR A 76 -4.47 -8.49 27.84
N PRO A 77 -5.55 -9.21 28.20
CA PRO A 77 -5.55 -10.68 28.20
C PRO A 77 -5.20 -11.30 26.84
N GLU A 78 -5.62 -10.68 25.73
CA GLU A 78 -5.33 -11.15 24.37
C GLU A 78 -3.84 -10.99 24.04
N THR A 79 -3.23 -9.88 24.47
CA THR A 79 -1.80 -9.63 24.27
C THR A 79 -0.98 -10.63 25.06
N PHE A 80 -1.36 -10.89 26.31
CA PHE A 80 -0.73 -11.90 27.15
C PHE A 80 -0.89 -13.30 26.55
N GLY A 81 -2.11 -13.69 26.15
CA GLY A 81 -2.37 -14.99 25.54
C GLY A 81 -1.57 -15.24 24.26
N ARG A 82 -1.38 -14.22 23.41
CA ARG A 82 -0.48 -14.31 22.25
C ARG A 82 0.96 -14.58 22.67
N ARG A 83 1.49 -13.81 23.62
CA ARG A 83 2.85 -14.02 24.15
C ARG A 83 3.00 -15.40 24.81
N HIS A 84 1.99 -15.85 25.54
CA HIS A 84 2.00 -17.15 26.18
C HIS A 84 2.14 -18.27 25.16
N LYS A 85 1.41 -18.20 24.03
CA LYS A 85 1.58 -19.16 22.93
C LYS A 85 3.01 -19.17 22.38
N GLN A 86 3.63 -18.00 22.25
CA GLN A 86 5.04 -17.90 21.84
C GLN A 86 5.98 -18.55 22.86
N TYR A 87 5.69 -18.39 24.15
CA TYR A 87 6.44 -19.05 25.23
C TYR A 87 6.30 -20.58 25.17
N GLU A 88 5.08 -21.10 25.00
CA GLU A 88 4.84 -22.55 24.84
C GLU A 88 5.53 -23.14 23.62
N ASN A 89 5.69 -22.34 22.57
CA ASN A 89 6.44 -22.70 21.37
C ASN A 89 7.98 -22.56 21.52
N GLY A 90 8.47 -22.06 22.66
CA GLY A 90 9.90 -21.77 22.88
C GLY A 90 10.44 -20.53 22.16
N GLU A 91 9.58 -19.68 21.57
CA GLU A 91 9.97 -18.48 20.83
C GLU A 91 10.39 -17.32 21.75
N ILE A 92 9.93 -17.32 23.01
CA ILE A 92 10.26 -16.32 24.02
C ILE A 92 10.50 -16.98 25.38
N SER A 93 11.33 -16.35 26.22
CA SER A 93 11.53 -16.77 27.62
C SER A 93 10.35 -16.37 28.52
N LEU A 94 10.27 -16.97 29.70
CA LEU A 94 9.29 -16.63 30.73
C LEU A 94 9.39 -15.16 31.16
N ASP A 95 10.61 -14.63 31.32
CA ASP A 95 10.82 -13.20 31.60
C ASP A 95 10.28 -12.29 30.50
N LYS A 96 10.41 -12.71 29.24
CA LYS A 96 9.89 -11.95 28.10
C LYS A 96 8.36 -12.02 28.03
N LEU A 97 7.75 -13.13 28.45
CA LEU A 97 6.30 -13.24 28.62
C LEU A 97 5.79 -12.21 29.66
N PHE A 98 6.45 -12.14 30.82
CA PHE A 98 6.07 -11.26 31.92
C PHE A 98 6.62 -9.82 31.84
N ARG A 99 7.37 -9.50 30.79
CA ARG A 99 7.89 -8.15 30.58
C ARG A 99 6.74 -7.15 30.42
N ARG A 100 6.71 -6.14 31.29
CA ARG A 100 5.75 -5.03 31.18
C ARG A 100 5.77 -4.42 29.80
N THR A 101 4.58 -4.17 29.24
CA THR A 101 4.45 -3.53 27.94
C THR A 101 4.84 -2.06 28.09
N LYS A 102 6.05 -1.70 27.64
CA LYS A 102 6.45 -0.29 27.55
C LYS A 102 5.67 0.34 26.41
N TYR A 103 4.64 1.11 26.74
CA TYR A 103 4.01 2.00 25.79
C TYR A 103 4.94 3.18 25.58
N THR A 104 5.57 3.28 24.41
CA THR A 104 6.31 4.48 24.03
C THR A 104 5.30 5.57 23.70
N PRO A 105 5.24 6.68 24.48
CA PRO A 105 4.44 7.82 24.12
C PRO A 105 5.10 8.48 22.90
N TYR A 106 4.43 8.41 21.74
CA TYR A 106 4.82 9.19 20.57
C TYR A 106 4.15 10.56 20.65
N GLU A 107 4.96 11.61 20.77
CA GLU A 107 4.51 12.99 20.72
C GLU A 107 3.95 13.34 19.33
N LEU A 108 2.91 14.17 19.31
CA LEU A 108 2.29 14.68 18.09
C LEU A 108 3.00 15.96 17.66
N PRO A 109 3.68 15.97 16.50
CA PRO A 109 4.23 17.22 15.98
C PRO A 109 3.11 18.16 15.51
N ALA A 110 3.42 19.46 15.48
CA ALA A 110 2.53 20.46 14.89
C ALA A 110 2.46 20.27 13.37
N TYR A 111 1.32 20.61 12.76
CA TYR A 111 1.12 20.51 11.32
C TYR A 111 0.38 21.75 10.80
N HIS A 112 0.99 22.49 9.87
CA HIS A 112 0.50 23.78 9.37
C HIS A 112 0.02 24.73 10.48
N GLY A 113 0.83 24.91 11.52
CA GLY A 113 0.51 25.79 12.66
C GLY A 113 -0.52 25.21 13.65
N ARG A 114 -1.14 24.07 13.35
CA ARG A 114 -2.07 23.40 14.26
C ARG A 114 -1.34 22.43 15.19
N LYS A 115 -1.60 22.54 16.48
CA LYS A 115 -1.15 21.57 17.51
C LYS A 115 -2.34 20.71 17.91
N PHE A 116 -2.13 19.40 17.96
CA PHE A 116 -3.15 18.44 18.40
C PHE A 116 -2.83 17.95 19.80
N THR A 117 -3.76 18.11 20.73
CA THR A 117 -3.53 17.72 22.13
C THR A 117 -3.65 16.21 22.32
N ILE A 118 -4.51 15.56 21.54
CA ILE A 118 -4.75 14.11 21.62
C ILE A 118 -4.76 13.45 20.24
N LYS A 119 -4.29 12.19 20.16
CA LYS A 119 -4.22 11.41 18.91
C LYS A 119 -5.59 11.23 18.24
N LYS A 120 -6.67 11.21 19.03
CA LYS A 120 -8.04 11.11 18.52
C LYS A 120 -8.40 12.32 17.66
N GLU A 121 -8.02 13.53 18.08
CA GLU A 121 -8.29 14.77 17.34
C GLU A 121 -7.54 14.79 16.00
N ALA A 122 -6.24 14.50 16.02
CA ALA A 122 -5.42 14.41 14.81
C ALA A 122 -5.94 13.33 13.84
N ALA A 123 -6.36 12.17 14.36
CA ALA A 123 -6.91 11.09 13.55
C ALA A 123 -8.23 11.50 12.88
N SER A 124 -9.12 12.19 13.61
CA SER A 124 -10.36 12.75 13.07
C SER A 124 -10.10 13.80 11.99
N PHE A 125 -9.14 14.70 12.21
CA PHE A 125 -8.73 15.71 11.22
C PHE A 125 -8.29 15.06 9.90
N LEU A 126 -7.55 13.95 9.99
CA LEU A 126 -7.07 13.18 8.83
C LEU A 126 -8.12 12.21 8.26
N LYS A 127 -9.26 12.04 8.93
CA LYS A 127 -10.28 11.02 8.61
C LYS A 127 -9.71 9.59 8.56
N ILE A 128 -8.80 9.25 9.48
CA ILE A 128 -8.21 7.92 9.65
C ILE A 128 -8.47 7.35 11.04
N SER A 129 -8.25 6.05 11.24
CA SER A 129 -8.32 5.47 12.58
C SER A 129 -7.14 5.90 13.46
N GLN A 130 -7.38 6.02 14.77
CA GLN A 130 -6.32 6.32 15.75
C GLN A 130 -5.18 5.29 15.72
N THR A 131 -5.49 4.02 15.44
CA THR A 131 -4.51 2.95 15.26
C THR A 131 -3.61 3.22 14.06
N ALA A 132 -4.18 3.65 12.93
CA ALA A 132 -3.40 4.01 11.74
C ALA A 132 -2.47 5.19 12.03
N LEU A 133 -2.97 6.24 12.67
CA LEU A 133 -2.15 7.38 13.08
C LEU A 133 -1.01 6.98 14.02
N THR A 134 -1.30 6.13 15.02
CA THR A 134 -0.28 5.66 15.98
C THR A 134 0.83 4.88 15.28
N ARG A 135 0.49 4.07 14.28
CA ARG A 135 1.50 3.37 13.47
C ARG A 135 2.36 4.35 12.66
N ARG A 136 1.77 5.40 12.11
CA ARG A 136 2.51 6.44 11.37
C ARG A 136 3.42 7.26 12.30
N LEU A 137 2.95 7.61 13.49
CA LEU A 137 3.77 8.25 14.52
C LEU A 137 5.00 7.42 14.86
N LYS A 138 4.83 6.10 15.02
CA LYS A 138 5.96 5.19 15.22
C LYS A 138 6.98 5.28 14.07
N TYR A 139 6.51 5.32 12.82
CA TYR A 139 7.41 5.43 11.68
C TYR A 139 8.11 6.79 11.58
N TYR A 140 7.39 7.87 11.89
CA TYR A 140 7.93 9.23 11.95
C TYR A 140 9.06 9.34 12.98
N HIS A 141 8.81 8.89 14.22
CA HIS A 141 9.81 8.88 15.28
C HIS A 141 10.98 7.92 15.04
N SER A 142 10.83 6.96 14.11
CA SER A 142 11.93 6.09 13.66
C SER A 142 12.72 6.65 12.45
N GLY A 143 12.39 7.86 11.98
CA GLY A 143 13.02 8.49 10.81
C GLY A 143 12.58 7.91 9.46
N LYS A 144 11.59 7.01 9.43
CA LYS A 144 11.11 6.39 8.19
C LYS A 144 10.13 7.26 7.42
N TYR A 145 9.36 8.07 8.16
CA TYR A 145 8.32 8.95 7.62
C TYR A 145 8.71 10.38 7.92
N ASP A 146 8.42 11.29 6.99
CA ASP A 146 8.46 12.73 7.24
C ASP A 146 7.13 13.24 7.85
N LEU A 147 7.08 14.55 8.13
CA LEU A 147 5.89 15.18 8.71
C LEU A 147 4.67 15.05 7.79
N ASP A 148 4.86 15.18 6.48
CA ASP A 148 3.78 15.07 5.52
C ASP A 148 3.27 13.60 5.41
N ASP A 149 4.15 12.59 5.54
CA ASP A 149 3.80 11.17 5.61
C ASP A 149 2.93 10.85 6.81
N LEU A 150 3.25 11.45 7.95
CA LEU A 150 2.45 11.34 9.16
C LEU A 150 1.02 11.86 8.91
N PHE A 151 0.90 13.05 8.31
CA PHE A 151 -0.36 13.76 8.07
C PHE A 151 -1.02 13.51 6.70
N SER A 152 -0.61 12.47 5.97
CA SER A 152 -1.28 12.10 4.72
C SER A 152 -2.72 11.63 4.94
N LYS A 153 -3.66 11.98 4.06
CA LYS A 153 -5.05 11.52 4.19
C LYS A 153 -5.19 10.06 3.81
N THR A 154 -4.38 9.59 2.85
CA THR A 154 -4.49 8.22 2.33
C THR A 154 -3.16 7.46 2.35
N PRO A 155 -3.18 6.11 2.47
CA PRO A 155 -1.98 5.29 2.28
C PRO A 155 -1.35 5.44 0.89
N ASN A 156 -2.18 5.75 -0.13
CA ASN A 156 -1.71 5.95 -1.51
C ASN A 156 -0.89 7.22 -1.66
N GLU A 157 -1.22 8.31 -0.95
CA GLU A 157 -0.39 9.54 -0.94
C GLU A 157 1.03 9.26 -0.44
N ILE A 158 1.14 8.51 0.66
CA ILE A 158 2.43 8.09 1.24
C ILE A 158 3.19 7.24 0.21
N ARG A 159 2.53 6.19 -0.32
CA ARG A 159 3.13 5.32 -1.34
C ARG A 159 3.61 6.12 -2.56
N ASN A 160 2.80 7.05 -3.06
CA ASN A 160 3.13 7.85 -4.23
C ASN A 160 4.33 8.77 -3.97
N ARG A 161 4.46 9.34 -2.77
CA ARG A 161 5.61 10.19 -2.43
C ARG A 161 6.90 9.40 -2.30
N HIS A 162 6.87 8.21 -1.71
CA HIS A 162 8.04 7.33 -1.70
C HIS A 162 8.33 6.73 -3.09
N ALA A 163 7.31 6.39 -3.88
CA ALA A 163 7.48 5.85 -5.23
C ALA A 163 8.12 6.86 -6.20
N LYS A 164 7.85 8.17 -6.01
CA LYS A 164 8.53 9.24 -6.76
C LYS A 164 10.04 9.34 -6.49
N LYS A 165 10.53 8.69 -5.42
CA LYS A 165 11.95 8.70 -5.03
C LYS A 165 12.67 7.39 -5.33
N THR A 166 11.98 6.36 -5.81
CA THR A 166 12.63 5.11 -6.23
C THR A 166 13.08 5.27 -7.68
N PRO A 167 14.39 5.21 -7.97
CA PRO A 167 14.86 5.22 -9.35
C PRO A 167 14.20 4.08 -10.13
N LEU A 168 13.68 4.38 -11.31
CA LEU A 168 13.13 3.37 -12.20
C LEU A 168 14.28 2.76 -12.99
N GLN A 169 14.47 1.46 -12.88
CA GLN A 169 15.40 0.72 -13.73
C GLN A 169 14.64 0.04 -14.86
N PHE A 170 15.04 0.29 -16.10
CA PHE A 170 14.51 -0.39 -17.27
C PHE A 170 15.62 -0.61 -18.29
N ALA A 171 15.82 -1.88 -18.69
CA ALA A 171 17.02 -2.32 -19.40
C ALA A 171 18.28 -1.88 -18.63
N ASP A 172 19.26 -1.27 -19.32
CA ASP A 172 20.51 -0.80 -18.72
C ASP A 172 20.45 0.68 -18.28
N GLN A 173 19.25 1.27 -18.20
CA GLN A 173 19.07 2.68 -17.80
C GLN A 173 18.39 2.81 -16.45
N THR A 174 18.82 3.81 -15.68
CA THR A 174 18.20 4.22 -14.42
C THR A 174 17.64 5.63 -14.57
N PHE A 175 16.38 5.83 -14.22
CA PHE A 175 15.68 7.12 -14.25
C PHE A 175 15.36 7.56 -12.82
N ASP A 176 15.91 8.69 -12.39
CA ASP A 176 15.65 9.24 -11.06
C ASP A 176 14.24 9.85 -10.95
N THR A 177 13.65 10.21 -12.09
CA THR A 177 12.32 10.83 -12.15
C THR A 177 11.43 10.20 -13.22
N TYR A 178 10.12 10.27 -13.00
CA TYR A 178 9.14 9.89 -14.03
C TYR A 178 9.17 10.81 -15.25
N GLN A 179 9.71 12.02 -15.14
CA GLN A 179 9.90 12.91 -16.28
C GLN A 179 10.95 12.35 -17.22
N GLN A 180 12.14 12.00 -16.71
CA GLN A 180 13.20 11.36 -17.50
C GLN A 180 12.72 10.07 -18.17
N ALA A 181 11.98 9.22 -17.44
CA ALA A 181 11.42 8.01 -18.00
C ALA A 181 10.34 8.28 -19.06
N ALA A 182 9.52 9.33 -18.89
CA ALA A 182 8.53 9.74 -19.88
C ALA A 182 9.19 10.26 -21.16
N ASP A 183 10.26 11.05 -21.02
CA ASP A 183 11.05 11.58 -22.13
C ASP A 183 11.73 10.44 -22.92
N TYR A 184 12.28 9.43 -22.21
CA TYR A 184 12.84 8.23 -22.82
C TYR A 184 11.84 7.46 -23.70
N VAL A 185 10.59 7.34 -23.24
CA VAL A 185 9.53 6.63 -23.99
C VAL A 185 8.88 7.52 -25.07
N GLY A 186 9.14 8.84 -25.04
CA GLY A 186 8.54 9.80 -25.96
C GLY A 186 7.06 10.11 -25.65
N ILE A 187 6.66 10.15 -24.37
CA ILE A 187 5.30 10.51 -23.95
C ILE A 187 5.31 11.61 -22.89
N SER A 188 4.15 12.24 -22.66
CA SER A 188 4.04 13.23 -21.58
C SER A 188 4.14 12.58 -20.19
N GLN A 189 4.69 13.30 -19.22
CA GLN A 189 4.81 12.84 -17.83
C GLN A 189 3.47 12.41 -17.21
N PRO A 190 2.32 13.09 -17.47
CA PRO A 190 1.02 12.60 -17.04
C PRO A 190 0.63 11.26 -17.68
N ALA A 191 0.93 11.06 -18.98
CA ALA A 191 0.67 9.80 -19.66
C ALA A 191 1.52 8.67 -19.08
N PHE A 192 2.81 8.92 -18.84
CA PHE A 192 3.71 7.97 -18.17
C PHE A 192 3.23 7.63 -16.76
N SER A 193 2.84 8.65 -15.98
CA SER A 193 2.28 8.46 -14.63
C SER A 193 1.02 7.60 -14.64
N ASN A 194 0.14 7.77 -15.63
CA ASN A 194 -1.04 6.94 -15.81
C ASN A 194 -0.69 5.48 -16.13
N ARG A 195 0.38 5.22 -16.90
CA ARG A 195 0.87 3.86 -17.15
C ARG A 195 1.45 3.23 -15.89
N MET A 196 2.26 3.96 -15.13
CA MET A 196 2.77 3.51 -13.83
C MET A 196 1.62 3.19 -12.86
N LYS A 197 0.56 4.00 -12.84
CA LYS A 197 -0.64 3.71 -12.04
C LYS A 197 -1.29 2.38 -12.45
N LYS A 198 -1.41 2.10 -13.75
CA LYS A 198 -1.93 0.82 -14.24
C LYS A 198 -1.03 -0.37 -13.86
N TYR A 199 0.29 -0.20 -13.88
CA TYR A 199 1.25 -1.20 -13.40
C TYR A 199 1.05 -1.51 -11.92
N TYR A 200 0.97 -0.49 -11.06
CA TYR A 200 0.73 -0.69 -9.63
C TYR A 200 -0.63 -1.30 -9.29
N LEU A 201 -1.60 -1.18 -10.19
CA LEU A 201 -2.91 -1.84 -10.09
C LEU A 201 -2.92 -3.27 -10.66
N GLY A 202 -1.79 -3.75 -11.18
CA GLY A 202 -1.66 -5.07 -11.81
C GLY A 202 -2.29 -5.18 -13.20
N SER A 203 -2.75 -4.06 -13.78
CA SER A 203 -3.36 -4.06 -15.11
C SER A 203 -2.32 -4.05 -16.23
N TYR A 204 -1.10 -3.55 -15.96
CA TYR A 204 0.04 -3.52 -16.89
C TYR A 204 1.20 -4.34 -16.32
N ALA A 205 1.94 -5.03 -17.18
CA ALA A 205 3.29 -5.49 -16.87
C ALA A 205 4.27 -4.30 -16.93
N PHE A 206 5.41 -4.40 -16.23
CA PHE A 206 6.35 -3.27 -16.10
C PHE A 206 6.93 -2.81 -17.44
N ASN A 207 7.28 -3.76 -18.32
CA ASN A 207 7.71 -3.48 -19.69
C ASN A 207 6.66 -2.68 -20.51
N GLN A 208 5.37 -2.90 -20.27
CA GLN A 208 4.29 -2.15 -20.94
C GLN A 208 4.21 -0.68 -20.52
N VAL A 209 4.81 -0.31 -19.38
CA VAL A 209 4.96 1.11 -19.02
C VAL A 209 5.88 1.82 -20.01
N PHE A 210 6.95 1.13 -20.42
CA PHE A 210 8.00 1.62 -21.30
C PHE A 210 7.76 1.32 -22.79
N GLU A 211 6.67 0.64 -23.14
CA GLU A 211 6.29 0.44 -24.53
C GLU A 211 6.10 1.79 -25.23
N ALA A 212 6.73 1.99 -26.37
CA ALA A 212 6.47 3.17 -27.18
C ALA A 212 4.95 3.31 -27.42
N PRO A 213 4.39 4.52 -27.33
CA PRO A 213 2.98 4.73 -27.62
C PRO A 213 2.64 4.06 -28.96
N LYS A 214 1.67 3.15 -28.95
CA LYS A 214 1.01 2.69 -30.17
C LYS A 214 0.30 3.90 -30.75
N HIS A 215 1.02 4.71 -31.52
CA HIS A 215 0.43 5.82 -32.21
C HIS A 215 -0.56 5.23 -33.20
N THR A 216 -1.84 5.30 -32.86
CA THR A 216 -2.91 5.36 -33.84
C THR A 216 -2.63 6.60 -34.71
N HIS A 217 -1.94 6.38 -35.83
CA HIS A 217 -1.85 7.29 -36.98
C HIS A 217 -0.95 8.55 -36.89
N GLY A 218 -0.02 8.64 -35.93
CA GLY A 218 1.02 9.68 -35.93
C GLY A 218 2.23 9.27 -36.77
N ASN A 219 2.52 10.00 -37.87
CA ASN A 219 3.71 9.71 -38.69
C ASN A 219 4.98 10.11 -37.92
N VAL A 220 5.70 9.11 -37.42
CA VAL A 220 7.06 9.27 -36.90
C VAL A 220 7.96 9.71 -38.06
N ILE A 221 8.73 10.78 -37.85
CA ILE A 221 9.74 11.23 -38.82
C ILE A 221 11.12 10.92 -38.25
N LYS A 222 11.91 10.14 -38.97
CA LYS A 222 13.32 9.88 -38.65
C LYS A 222 14.20 10.74 -39.55
N TYR A 223 15.18 11.43 -38.98
CA TYR A 223 16.15 12.23 -39.72
C TYR A 223 17.52 12.16 -39.04
N LYS A 224 18.51 11.61 -39.74
CA LYS A 224 19.84 11.28 -39.16
C LYS A 224 19.65 10.44 -37.88
N ASP A 225 20.31 10.83 -36.79
CA ASP A 225 20.24 10.16 -35.49
C ASP A 225 19.07 10.64 -34.61
N HIS A 226 18.10 11.37 -35.17
CA HIS A 226 16.93 11.87 -34.45
C HIS A 226 15.64 11.20 -34.88
N THR A 227 14.79 10.89 -33.89
CA THR A 227 13.42 10.40 -34.10
C THR A 227 12.44 11.42 -33.53
N PHE A 228 11.58 11.96 -34.39
CA PHE A 228 10.56 12.94 -34.01
C PHE A 228 9.18 12.29 -33.96
N TYR A 229 8.58 12.28 -32.77
CA TYR A 229 7.24 11.73 -32.54
C TYR A 229 6.12 12.74 -32.84
N THR A 230 6.47 14.01 -33.04
CA THR A 230 5.54 15.05 -33.48
C THR A 230 6.21 15.97 -34.50
N TYR A 231 5.43 16.50 -35.45
CA TYR A 231 5.95 17.51 -36.37
C TYR A 231 6.33 18.82 -35.66
N LYS A 232 5.78 19.08 -34.48
CA LYS A 232 6.17 20.23 -33.65
C LYS A 232 7.62 20.09 -33.18
N ALA A 233 7.98 18.95 -32.62
CA ALA A 233 9.36 18.66 -32.22
C ALA A 233 10.33 18.74 -33.43
N ALA A 234 9.92 18.21 -34.59
CA ALA A 234 10.71 18.33 -35.81
C ALA A 234 10.88 19.80 -36.28
N SER A 235 9.83 20.63 -36.14
CA SER A 235 9.90 22.05 -36.49
C SER A 235 10.79 22.86 -35.56
N GLU A 236 10.75 22.57 -34.26
CA GLU A 236 11.59 23.20 -33.24
C GLU A 236 13.07 22.84 -33.45
N PHE A 237 13.35 21.57 -33.78
CA PHE A 237 14.71 21.08 -34.04
C PHE A 237 15.43 21.87 -35.16
N ILE A 238 14.72 22.24 -36.22
CA ILE A 238 15.29 23.01 -37.34
C ILE A 238 15.05 24.52 -37.22
N GLY A 239 14.48 24.96 -36.09
CA GLY A 239 14.27 26.38 -35.79
C GLY A 239 13.22 27.08 -36.67
N ILE A 240 12.15 26.39 -37.07
CA ILE A 240 11.05 27.00 -37.85
C ILE A 240 9.70 26.87 -37.16
N SER A 241 8.76 27.75 -37.54
CA SER A 241 7.38 27.62 -37.07
C SER A 241 6.74 26.31 -37.54
N TYR A 242 5.84 25.77 -36.73
CA TYR A 242 5.05 24.58 -37.07
C TYR A 242 4.33 24.71 -38.42
N ASN A 243 3.77 25.90 -38.71
CA ASN A 243 3.08 26.16 -39.97
C ASN A 243 4.06 26.10 -41.16
N SER A 244 5.28 26.63 -41.01
CA SER A 244 6.34 26.54 -42.01
C SER A 244 6.76 25.09 -42.25
N PHE A 245 6.94 24.31 -41.18
CA PHE A 245 7.26 22.88 -41.29
C PHE A 245 6.14 22.09 -41.97
N SER A 246 4.88 22.35 -41.62
CA SER A 246 3.72 21.71 -42.24
C SER A 246 3.64 21.97 -43.75
N LYS A 247 3.96 23.19 -44.20
CA LYS A 247 4.06 23.51 -45.64
C LYS A 247 5.16 22.71 -46.33
N ARG A 248 6.34 22.57 -45.72
CA ARG A 248 7.42 21.73 -46.27
C ARG A 248 7.05 20.26 -46.27
N LEU A 249 6.42 19.77 -45.22
CA LEU A 249 5.96 18.39 -45.12
C LEU A 249 4.97 18.03 -46.24
N LYS A 250 4.08 18.95 -46.62
CA LYS A 250 3.20 18.76 -47.79
C LYS A 250 4.01 18.57 -49.08
N LYS A 251 5.05 19.37 -49.30
CA LYS A 251 5.94 19.25 -50.46
C LYS A 251 6.73 17.93 -50.43
N TYR A 252 7.20 17.51 -49.26
CA TYR A 252 7.90 16.23 -49.09
C TYR A 252 6.98 15.05 -49.40
N LYS A 253 5.73 15.09 -48.93
CA LYS A 253 4.73 14.05 -49.21
C LYS A 253 4.27 13.98 -50.67
N SER A 254 4.51 15.03 -51.44
CA SER A 254 4.26 15.07 -52.89
C SER A 254 5.55 14.88 -53.70
N ASP A 255 6.61 14.37 -53.06
CA ASP A 255 7.92 14.12 -53.66
C ASP A 255 8.57 15.36 -54.33
N ALA A 256 8.14 16.57 -53.97
CA ALA A 256 8.64 17.83 -54.53
C ALA A 256 9.91 18.33 -53.83
N ILE A 257 10.23 17.78 -52.65
CA ILE A 257 11.49 18.01 -51.94
C ILE A 257 11.94 16.72 -51.27
N THR A 258 13.24 16.58 -51.06
CA THR A 258 13.86 15.47 -50.33
C THR A 258 13.69 15.60 -48.82
N LEU A 259 14.01 14.52 -48.08
CA LEU A 259 14.02 14.53 -46.62
C LEU A 259 15.04 15.52 -46.03
N ASP A 260 16.21 15.66 -46.66
CA ASP A 260 17.21 16.65 -46.24
C ASP A 260 16.70 18.08 -46.42
N GLU A 261 15.96 18.35 -47.50
CA GLU A 261 15.35 19.66 -47.74
C GLU A 261 14.19 19.95 -46.80
N LEU A 262 13.44 18.93 -46.36
CA LEU A 262 12.44 19.09 -45.29
C LEU A 262 13.10 19.64 -44.01
N PHE A 263 14.29 19.14 -43.67
CA PHE A 263 15.07 19.51 -42.48
C PHE A 263 16.11 20.61 -42.71
N ALA A 264 16.19 21.22 -43.89
CA ALA A 264 17.16 22.27 -44.17
C ALA A 264 16.88 23.54 -43.33
N LYS A 265 17.95 24.20 -42.83
CA LYS A 265 17.82 25.47 -42.10
C LYS A 265 17.14 26.55 -42.97
N PRO A 266 16.42 27.53 -42.38
CA PRO A 266 15.66 28.54 -43.11
C PRO A 266 16.45 29.23 -44.23
N ASP A 267 17.72 29.55 -43.97
CA ASP A 267 18.58 30.31 -44.89
C ASP A 267 19.02 29.48 -46.11
N VAL A 268 19.12 28.16 -45.97
CA VAL A 268 19.54 27.24 -47.05
C VAL A 268 18.34 26.88 -47.94
N PHE A 269 17.15 26.77 -47.35
CA PHE A 269 15.95 26.34 -48.06
C PHE A 269 15.42 27.37 -49.07
N ARG A 270 15.61 28.67 -48.81
CA ARG A 270 15.19 29.74 -49.75
C ARG A 270 16.05 29.74 -51.02
N THR A 271 17.34 29.45 -50.89
CA THR A 271 18.31 29.48 -52.00
C THR A 271 18.07 28.36 -53.01
N ASN A 272 17.56 27.20 -52.57
CA ASN A 272 17.26 26.07 -53.46
C ASN A 272 15.94 26.24 -54.22
N GLN A 273 14.94 26.96 -53.69
CA GLN A 273 13.68 27.18 -54.41
C GLN A 273 13.83 28.12 -55.61
N ASN A 274 14.82 29.02 -55.60
CA ASN A 274 15.07 29.93 -56.73
C ASN A 274 15.90 29.30 -57.86
N LYS A 275 16.38 28.06 -57.71
CA LYS A 275 17.16 27.35 -58.75
C LYS A 275 16.31 26.48 -59.68
N PHE A 276 15.03 26.29 -59.36
CA PHE A 276 14.11 25.41 -60.10
C PHE A 276 12.75 26.08 -60.41
N GLY A 277 12.71 27.42 -60.36
CA GLY A 277 11.55 28.23 -60.74
C GLY A 277 11.73 28.84 -62.12
#